data_AF-A0A971DYV5-F1
#
_entry.id   AF-A0A971DYV5-F1
#
_cell.length_a   1.000
_cell.length_b   1.000
_cell.length_c   1.000
_cell.angle_alpha   90.00
_cell.angle_beta   90.00
_cell.angle_gamma   90.00
#
_symmetry.space_group_name_H-M   'P 1'
#
loop_
_entity.id
_entity.type
_entity.pdbx_description
1 polymer ?
#
loop_
_entity_poly.entity_id
_entity_poly.type
_entity_poly.pdbx_seq_one_letter_code
_entity_poly.pdbx_strand_id
1 'polypeptide(L)'
;MKTHFTLRASIVIATTVILLASCASPRAVIRMNPVSENVRWSYGQAFAADTVTGIVVEAAYDRSTLEYNIFDVSVINGSNMNYLVDPVNFCFHEKQYNNSPANVYKAIDPETMLLTIDKKESEEVGGTQNPSFETVDEAERQRGLWMNGTVRKTTLEPGTRIDGKIYFPRFEKPATYILQLPIDEKFAKITFNQLTFLP
;
A
#
# COMPACT_ATOMS: atom_id res chain seq x y z
N MET A 1 -20.33 -40.12 -47.23
CA MET A 1 -21.16 -38.93 -46.91
C MET A 1 -21.50 -38.84 -45.40
N LYS A 2 -20.51 -39.00 -44.48
CA LYS A 2 -20.75 -38.98 -43.01
C LYS A 2 -19.73 -38.16 -42.19
N THR A 3 -18.72 -37.58 -42.83
CA THR A 3 -17.57 -36.93 -42.17
C THR A 3 -17.76 -35.45 -41.84
N HIS A 4 -18.72 -34.75 -42.49
CA HIS A 4 -18.97 -33.33 -42.21
C HIS A 4 -19.87 -33.07 -41.01
N PHE A 5 -20.66 -34.06 -40.57
CA PHE A 5 -21.60 -33.91 -39.46
C PHE A 5 -20.91 -34.05 -38.08
N THR A 6 -19.91 -34.92 -37.97
CA THR A 6 -19.15 -35.12 -36.73
C THR A 6 -18.23 -33.94 -36.40
N LEU A 7 -17.65 -33.30 -37.43
CA LEU A 7 -16.74 -32.16 -37.25
C LEU A 7 -17.43 -30.91 -36.69
N ARG A 8 -18.69 -30.66 -37.08
CA ARG A 8 -19.48 -29.51 -36.58
C ARG A 8 -19.93 -29.69 -35.13
N ALA A 9 -20.23 -30.93 -34.72
CA ALA A 9 -20.61 -31.24 -33.34
C ALA A 9 -19.45 -31.03 -32.35
N SER A 10 -18.22 -31.39 -32.75
CA SER A 10 -17.03 -31.23 -31.91
C SER A 10 -16.66 -29.76 -31.65
N ILE A 11 -16.85 -28.88 -32.64
CA ILE A 11 -16.56 -27.44 -32.49
C ILE A 11 -17.55 -26.77 -31.53
N VAL A 12 -18.83 -27.13 -31.58
CA VAL A 12 -19.85 -26.58 -30.66
C VAL A 12 -19.58 -27.00 -29.21
N ILE A 13 -19.18 -28.27 -28.99
CA ILE A 13 -18.83 -28.76 -27.66
C ILE A 13 -17.57 -28.06 -27.13
N ALA A 14 -16.53 -27.90 -27.94
CA ALA A 14 -15.30 -27.21 -27.54
C ALA A 14 -15.55 -25.72 -27.18
N THR A 15 -16.41 -25.04 -27.94
CA THR A 15 -16.73 -23.62 -27.68
C THR A 15 -17.55 -23.44 -26.38
N THR A 16 -18.40 -24.43 -26.05
CA THR A 16 -19.21 -24.42 -24.82
C THR A 16 -18.36 -24.66 -23.56
N VAL A 17 -17.32 -25.48 -23.65
CA VAL A 17 -16.39 -25.73 -22.53
C VAL A 17 -15.49 -24.52 -22.24
N ILE A 18 -15.09 -23.75 -23.27
CA ILE A 18 -14.28 -22.52 -23.09
C ILE A 18 -15.09 -21.41 -22.39
N LEU A 19 -16.40 -21.32 -22.63
CA LEU A 19 -17.27 -20.33 -22.00
C LEU A 19 -17.54 -20.60 -20.51
N LEU A 20 -17.37 -21.84 -20.04
CA LEU A 20 -17.56 -22.22 -18.63
C LEU A 20 -16.28 -22.10 -17.79
N ALA A 21 -15.13 -21.80 -18.41
CA ALA A 21 -13.83 -21.68 -17.72
C ALA A 21 -13.50 -20.25 -17.26
N SER A 22 -14.36 -19.25 -17.51
CA SER A 22 -14.13 -17.86 -17.06
C SER A 22 -14.54 -17.62 -15.60
N CYS A 23 -14.29 -18.57 -14.71
CA CYS A 23 -14.48 -18.36 -13.28
C CYS A 23 -13.36 -17.44 -12.75
N ALA A 24 -13.53 -16.13 -12.94
CA ALA A 24 -12.83 -15.14 -12.16
C ALA A 24 -13.34 -15.24 -10.71
N SER A 25 -12.57 -15.89 -9.83
CA SER A 25 -12.88 -15.86 -8.40
C SER A 25 -12.77 -14.41 -7.93
N PRO A 26 -13.82 -13.84 -7.33
CA PRO A 26 -13.70 -12.50 -6.78
C PRO A 26 -12.66 -12.52 -5.64
N ARG A 27 -12.05 -11.37 -5.34
CA ARG A 27 -10.96 -11.26 -4.36
C ARG A 27 -11.45 -10.62 -3.07
N ALA A 28 -10.81 -10.99 -1.97
CA ALA A 28 -11.13 -10.45 -0.65
C ALA A 28 -11.00 -8.91 -0.62
N VAL A 29 -12.05 -8.25 -0.13
CA VAL A 29 -12.07 -6.81 0.11
C VAL A 29 -11.56 -6.53 1.52
N ILE A 30 -10.51 -5.72 1.63
CA ILE A 30 -9.91 -5.32 2.91
C ILE A 30 -10.46 -3.96 3.30
N ARG A 31 -10.84 -3.80 4.57
CA ARG A 31 -11.14 -2.51 5.21
C ARG A 31 -10.45 -2.46 6.55
N MET A 32 -10.05 -1.27 6.99
CA MET A 32 -9.50 -1.09 8.33
C MET A 32 -10.12 0.12 9.00
N ASN A 33 -10.42 -0.03 10.29
CA ASN A 33 -10.95 1.05 11.13
C ASN A 33 -10.00 1.31 12.29
N PRO A 34 -9.68 2.57 12.61
CA PRO A 34 -8.85 2.88 13.76
C PRO A 34 -9.53 2.46 15.07
N VAL A 35 -8.72 2.02 16.02
CA VAL A 35 -9.12 1.70 17.40
C VAL A 35 -8.63 2.82 18.30
N SER A 36 -9.23 4.00 18.13
CA SER A 36 -8.94 5.20 18.92
C SER A 36 -10.24 5.90 19.27
N GLU A 37 -10.29 6.54 20.43
CA GLU A 37 -11.39 7.44 20.80
C GLU A 37 -11.24 8.82 20.14
N ASN A 38 -10.00 9.21 19.81
CA ASN A 38 -9.70 10.47 19.13
C ASN A 38 -9.55 10.24 17.63
N VAL A 39 -10.69 10.25 16.93
CA VAL A 39 -10.79 10.07 15.48
C VAL A 39 -11.37 11.33 14.83
N ARG A 40 -10.65 11.86 13.85
CA ARG A 40 -11.10 12.95 12.98
C ARG A 40 -11.58 12.38 11.64
N TRP A 41 -12.78 12.76 11.22
CA TRP A 41 -13.28 12.39 9.90
C TRP A 41 -12.89 13.43 8.86
N SER A 42 -12.39 12.97 7.71
CA SER A 42 -12.00 13.83 6.59
C SER A 42 -12.31 13.10 5.29
N TYR A 43 -13.19 13.67 4.47
CA TYR A 43 -13.58 13.10 3.16
C TYR A 43 -13.96 11.60 3.21
N GLY A 44 -14.66 11.17 4.26
CA GLY A 44 -15.07 9.78 4.43
C GLY A 44 -13.99 8.83 4.96
N GLN A 45 -12.82 9.35 5.33
CA GLN A 45 -11.76 8.59 6.00
C GLN A 45 -11.69 8.95 7.49
N ALA A 46 -11.46 7.94 8.32
CA ALA A 46 -11.26 8.07 9.75
C ALA A 46 -9.76 8.17 10.07
N PHE A 47 -9.29 9.37 10.39
CA PHE A 47 -7.92 9.62 10.84
C PHE A 47 -7.85 9.44 12.36
N ALA A 48 -7.02 8.52 12.82
CA ALA A 48 -6.62 8.47 14.21
C ALA A 48 -5.28 9.17 14.39
N ALA A 49 -5.08 9.76 15.57
CA ALA A 49 -3.86 10.46 15.91
C ALA A 49 -3.22 9.91 17.18
N ASP A 50 -1.89 9.96 17.22
CA ASP A 50 -1.10 9.81 18.44
C ASP A 50 -0.07 10.95 18.53
N THR A 51 0.34 11.31 19.74
CA THR A 51 1.29 12.41 19.98
C THR A 51 2.37 11.96 20.93
N VAL A 52 3.61 12.08 20.48
CA VAL A 52 4.78 11.70 21.26
C VAL A 52 5.81 12.82 21.14
N THR A 53 6.26 13.34 22.28
CA THR A 53 7.34 14.36 22.36
C THR A 53 7.10 15.59 21.46
N GLY A 54 5.84 16.01 21.32
CA GLY A 54 5.46 17.15 20.47
C GLY A 54 5.31 16.81 18.98
N ILE A 55 5.63 15.59 18.55
CA ILE A 55 5.35 15.10 17.20
C ILE A 55 3.96 14.46 17.18
N VAL A 56 3.09 14.98 16.33
CA VAL A 56 1.74 14.42 16.11
C VAL A 56 1.77 13.59 14.84
N VAL A 57 1.32 12.34 14.93
CA VAL A 57 1.14 11.46 13.79
C VAL A 57 -0.34 11.23 13.62
N GLU A 58 -0.89 11.55 12.46
CA GLU A 58 -2.23 11.15 12.04
C GLU A 58 -2.14 10.10 10.95
N ALA A 59 -2.99 9.07 11.01
CA ALA A 59 -3.06 8.06 9.97
C ALA A 59 -4.51 7.62 9.70
N ALA A 60 -4.82 7.41 8.43
CA ALA A 60 -6.07 6.80 7.98
C ALA A 60 -5.78 5.70 6.96
N TYR A 61 -6.60 4.65 6.98
CA TYR A 61 -6.60 3.67 5.90
C TYR A 61 -7.22 4.29 4.64
N ASP A 62 -6.56 4.14 3.48
CA ASP A 62 -7.07 4.57 2.18
C ASP A 62 -7.72 3.37 1.47
N ARG A 63 -6.89 2.42 1.02
CA ARG A 63 -7.33 1.26 0.24
C ARG A 63 -6.28 0.16 0.23
N SER A 64 -6.65 -0.97 -0.35
CA SER A 64 -5.73 -2.04 -0.69
C SER A 64 -5.74 -2.28 -2.21
N THR A 65 -4.56 -2.39 -2.81
CA THR A 65 -4.37 -2.85 -4.20
C THR A 65 -4.04 -4.35 -4.19
N LEU A 66 -3.66 -4.93 -5.34
CA LEU A 66 -3.20 -6.31 -5.40
C LEU A 66 -1.90 -6.54 -4.59
N GLU A 67 -1.10 -5.50 -4.43
CA GLU A 67 0.26 -5.59 -3.88
C GLU A 67 0.41 -4.88 -2.54
N TYR A 68 -0.43 -3.86 -2.27
CA TYR A 68 -0.23 -2.98 -1.13
C TYR A 68 -1.47 -2.74 -0.29
N ASN A 69 -1.25 -2.57 1.01
CA ASN A 69 -2.14 -1.84 1.90
C ASN A 69 -1.64 -0.40 2.00
N ILE A 70 -2.50 0.58 1.71
CA ILE A 70 -2.15 1.99 1.56
C ILE A 70 -2.79 2.80 2.68
N PHE A 71 -1.99 3.65 3.32
CA PHE A 71 -2.43 4.55 4.38
C PHE A 71 -2.08 5.99 4.01
N ASP A 72 -2.99 6.90 4.35
CA ASP A 72 -2.74 8.33 4.33
C ASP A 72 -2.16 8.73 5.69
N VAL A 73 -1.00 9.39 5.69
CA VAL A 73 -0.27 9.75 6.89
C VAL A 73 0.13 11.21 6.86
N SER A 74 -0.08 11.86 8.00
CA SER A 74 0.39 13.20 8.29
C SER A 74 1.31 13.16 9.50
N VAL A 75 2.50 13.74 9.37
CA VAL A 75 3.42 13.94 10.50
C VAL A 75 3.60 15.43 10.71
N ILE A 76 3.28 15.91 11.90
CA ILE A 76 3.33 17.31 12.28
C ILE A 76 4.36 17.46 13.39
N ASN A 77 5.36 18.30 13.17
CA ASN A 77 6.35 18.61 14.18
C ASN A 77 5.90 19.79 15.03
N GLY A 78 5.20 19.53 16.14
CA GLY A 78 4.86 20.53 17.15
C GLY A 78 5.92 20.70 18.24
N SER A 79 7.08 20.05 18.12
CA SER A 79 8.19 20.17 19.07
C SER A 79 9.00 21.46 18.81
N ASN A 80 10.02 21.69 19.63
CA ASN A 80 10.98 22.79 19.47
C ASN A 80 12.30 22.35 18.81
N MET A 81 12.38 21.13 18.29
CA MET A 81 13.57 20.58 17.63
C MET A 81 13.23 20.06 16.24
N ASN A 82 14.23 19.95 15.37
CA ASN A 82 14.06 19.30 14.08
C ASN A 82 13.81 17.81 14.26
N TYR A 83 12.92 17.24 13.44
CA TYR A 83 12.59 15.81 13.47
C TYR A 83 12.79 15.18 12.10
N LEU A 84 13.59 14.11 12.03
CA LEU A 84 13.79 13.35 10.80
C LEU A 84 12.64 12.34 10.62
N VAL A 85 11.80 12.59 9.63
CA VAL A 85 10.83 11.62 9.15
C VAL A 85 11.53 10.70 8.17
N ASP A 86 11.55 9.40 8.47
CA ASP A 86 12.08 8.38 7.56
C ASP A 86 11.07 7.22 7.42
N PRO A 87 10.34 7.15 6.28
CA PRO A 87 9.25 6.20 6.11
C PRO A 87 9.72 4.74 6.20
N VAL A 88 10.99 4.43 5.92
CA VAL A 88 11.53 3.06 6.01
C VAL A 88 11.45 2.47 7.42
N ASN A 89 11.37 3.34 8.42
CA ASN A 89 11.29 2.95 9.82
C ASN A 89 9.84 2.76 10.29
N PHE A 90 8.85 3.03 9.44
CA PHE A 90 7.45 2.79 9.77
C PHE A 90 7.14 1.31 9.60
N CYS A 91 6.43 0.75 10.57
CA CYS A 91 6.06 -0.66 10.51
C CYS A 91 4.65 -0.91 11.02
N PHE A 92 4.02 -1.94 10.47
CA PHE A 92 2.89 -2.60 11.09
C PHE A 92 3.36 -3.82 11.84
N HIS A 93 2.84 -4.02 13.05
CA HIS A 93 2.91 -5.31 13.72
C HIS A 93 1.52 -5.82 14.06
N GLU A 94 1.33 -7.12 13.85
CA GLU A 94 0.13 -7.81 14.30
C GLU A 94 0.05 -7.81 15.82
N LYS A 95 -1.09 -7.40 16.39
CA LYS A 95 -1.36 -7.52 17.82
C LYS A 95 -1.50 -9.00 18.16
N GLN A 96 -0.50 -9.56 18.81
CA GLN A 96 -0.52 -10.95 19.24
C GLN A 96 -1.28 -11.10 20.56
N TYR A 97 -2.08 -12.16 20.67
CA TYR A 97 -2.75 -12.58 21.90
C TYR A 97 -2.02 -13.73 22.60
N ASN A 98 -0.93 -14.23 22.02
CA ASN A 98 -0.10 -15.32 22.52
C ASN A 98 1.39 -14.92 22.49
N ASN A 99 2.27 -15.81 22.96
CA ASN A 99 3.73 -15.59 22.96
C ASN A 99 4.39 -15.85 21.59
N SER A 100 3.65 -15.86 20.48
CA SER A 100 4.25 -15.99 19.15
C SER A 100 4.88 -14.67 18.69
N PRO A 101 5.96 -14.72 17.87
CA PRO A 101 6.52 -13.51 17.30
C PRO A 101 5.46 -12.77 16.47
N ALA A 102 5.34 -11.46 16.67
CA ALA A 102 4.47 -10.61 15.86
C ALA A 102 4.99 -10.57 14.41
N ASN A 103 4.10 -10.76 13.44
CA ASN A 103 4.45 -10.48 12.04
C ASN A 103 4.68 -8.98 11.91
N VAL A 104 5.86 -8.59 11.41
CA VAL A 104 6.23 -7.19 11.19
C VAL A 104 6.29 -6.91 9.69
N TYR A 105 5.50 -5.94 9.25
CA TYR A 105 5.45 -5.48 7.87
C TYR A 105 6.07 -4.09 7.83
N LYS A 106 7.19 -3.94 7.12
CA LYS A 106 7.85 -2.64 6.94
C LYS A 106 7.17 -1.87 5.82
N ALA A 107 7.16 -0.55 5.94
CA ALA A 107 6.77 0.31 4.85
C ALA A 107 7.75 0.15 3.68
N ILE A 108 7.23 0.26 2.47
CA ILE A 108 8.03 0.28 1.24
C ILE A 108 8.80 1.60 1.20
N ASP A 109 10.10 1.50 0.95
CA ASP A 109 10.97 2.66 0.76
C ASP A 109 10.71 3.28 -0.63
N PRO A 110 10.19 4.52 -0.71
CA PRO A 110 9.93 5.18 -1.99
C PRO A 110 11.21 5.39 -2.81
N GLU A 111 12.37 5.59 -2.17
CA GLU A 111 13.63 5.80 -2.92
C GLU A 111 14.08 4.53 -3.62
N THR A 112 13.88 3.36 -2.99
CA THR A 112 14.13 2.06 -3.62
C THR A 112 13.19 1.82 -4.82
N MET A 113 11.93 2.25 -4.72
CA MET A 113 10.98 2.13 -5.83
C MET A 113 11.35 3.03 -7.00
N LEU A 114 11.72 4.29 -6.74
CA LEU A 114 12.19 5.24 -7.75
C LEU A 114 13.45 4.73 -8.45
N LEU A 115 14.41 4.22 -7.69
CA LEU A 115 15.64 3.66 -8.24
C LEU A 115 15.36 2.45 -9.14
N THR A 116 14.38 1.61 -8.79
CA THR A 116 13.97 0.48 -9.63
C THR A 116 13.42 0.96 -10.97
N ILE A 117 12.64 2.04 -10.98
CA ILE A 117 12.10 2.65 -12.20
C ILE A 117 13.24 3.23 -13.05
N ASP A 118 14.14 4.01 -12.45
CA ASP A 118 15.29 4.62 -13.14
C ASP A 118 16.19 3.57 -13.82
N LYS A 119 16.45 2.45 -13.13
CA LYS A 119 17.24 1.34 -13.67
C LYS A 119 16.54 0.71 -14.86
N LYS A 120 15.25 0.43 -14.76
CA LYS A 120 14.48 -0.18 -15.85
C LYS A 120 14.44 0.72 -17.08
N GLU A 121 14.22 2.02 -16.91
CA GLU A 121 14.28 2.99 -18.02
C GLU A 121 15.69 3.04 -18.64
N SER A 122 16.74 3.00 -17.82
CA SER A 122 18.13 2.99 -18.31
C SER A 122 18.44 1.72 -19.12
N GLU A 123 17.93 0.57 -18.70
CA GLU A 123 18.07 -0.71 -19.42
C GLU A 123 17.32 -0.68 -20.76
N GLU A 124 16.12 -0.10 -20.79
CA GLU A 124 15.32 0.05 -22.02
C GLU A 124 15.98 1.00 -23.02
N VAL A 125 16.49 2.15 -22.56
CA VAL A 125 17.21 3.12 -23.41
C VAL A 125 18.56 2.56 -23.90
N GLY A 126 19.24 1.76 -23.08
CA GLY A 126 20.50 1.10 -23.45
C GLY A 126 20.31 -0.08 -24.41
N GLY A 127 19.11 -0.64 -24.48
CA GLY A 127 18.72 -1.62 -25.48
C GLY A 127 18.49 -0.96 -26.85
N THR A 128 18.83 -1.64 -27.94
CA THR A 128 18.63 -1.15 -29.32
C THR A 128 17.16 -1.00 -29.74
N GLN A 129 16.21 -1.07 -28.81
CA GLN A 129 14.77 -0.97 -29.03
C GLN A 129 14.24 0.27 -28.33
N ASN A 130 13.59 1.16 -29.09
CA ASN A 130 12.84 2.26 -28.47
C ASN A 130 11.66 1.68 -27.67
N PRO A 131 11.45 2.12 -26.40
CA PRO A 131 10.33 1.65 -25.61
C PRO A 131 9.00 2.06 -26.26
N SER A 132 7.97 1.26 -26.02
CA SER A 132 6.62 1.57 -26.50
C SER A 132 6.04 2.76 -25.74
N PHE A 133 5.07 3.47 -26.33
CA PHE A 133 4.37 4.56 -25.65
C PHE A 133 3.72 4.10 -24.32
N GLU A 134 3.09 2.92 -24.31
CA GLU A 134 2.43 2.36 -23.12
C GLU A 134 3.41 2.07 -21.97
N THR A 135 4.62 1.61 -22.28
CA THR A 135 5.64 1.34 -21.25
C THR A 135 6.20 2.62 -20.64
N VAL A 136 6.35 3.67 -21.44
CA VAL A 136 6.79 4.98 -20.96
C VAL A 136 5.72 5.62 -20.07
N ASP A 137 4.47 5.64 -20.52
CA ASP A 137 3.35 6.20 -19.75
C ASP A 137 3.17 5.49 -18.39
N GLU A 138 3.28 4.16 -18.35
CA GLU A 138 3.20 3.42 -17.09
C GLU A 138 4.37 3.73 -16.16
N ALA A 139 5.60 3.84 -16.68
CA ALA A 139 6.77 4.19 -15.88
C ALA A 139 6.64 5.61 -15.29
N GLU A 140 6.21 6.58 -16.10
CA GLU A 140 5.94 7.95 -15.66
C GLU A 140 4.83 8.00 -14.59
N ARG A 141 3.76 7.23 -14.77
CA ARG A 141 2.67 7.12 -13.79
C ARG A 141 3.17 6.54 -12.46
N GLN A 142 3.92 5.45 -12.50
CA GLN A 142 4.50 4.83 -11.30
C GLN A 142 5.46 5.80 -10.61
N ARG A 143 6.34 6.44 -11.38
CA ARG A 143 7.25 7.48 -10.88
C ARG A 143 6.48 8.60 -10.19
N GLY A 144 5.43 9.12 -10.80
CA GLY A 144 4.58 10.16 -10.22
C GLY A 144 3.95 9.75 -8.88
N LEU A 145 3.52 8.49 -8.76
CA LEU A 145 2.98 7.95 -7.50
C LEU A 145 4.02 7.98 -6.37
N TRP A 146 5.25 7.54 -6.62
CA TRP A 146 6.31 7.48 -5.60
C TRP A 146 7.01 8.84 -5.38
N MET A 147 7.06 9.72 -6.38
CA MET A 147 7.69 11.05 -6.22
C MET A 147 6.80 12.02 -5.46
N ASN A 148 5.49 12.03 -5.77
CA ASN A 148 4.58 13.08 -5.32
C ASN A 148 3.48 12.55 -4.36
N GLY A 149 3.22 11.24 -4.38
CA GLY A 149 2.14 10.63 -3.62
C GLY A 149 2.54 10.09 -2.25
N THR A 150 3.83 9.90 -1.98
CA THR A 150 4.32 9.23 -0.76
C THR A 150 5.03 10.15 0.21
N VAL A 151 4.97 9.82 1.50
CA VAL A 151 5.90 10.40 2.48
C VAL A 151 7.32 9.95 2.12
N ARG A 152 8.23 10.92 1.94
CA ARG A 152 9.65 10.68 1.66
C ARG A 152 10.49 11.13 2.83
N LYS A 153 11.73 10.64 2.88
CA LYS A 153 12.68 11.01 3.94
C LYS A 153 12.91 12.52 3.93
N THR A 154 12.61 13.17 5.05
CA THR A 154 12.73 14.62 5.18
C THR A 154 12.92 15.04 6.63
N THR A 155 13.52 16.20 6.84
CA THR A 155 13.62 16.83 8.16
C THR A 155 12.52 17.86 8.30
N LEU A 156 11.65 17.69 9.30
CA LEU A 156 10.63 18.66 9.67
C LEU A 156 11.20 19.66 10.67
N GLU A 157 11.12 20.95 10.33
CA GLU A 157 11.35 22.05 11.27
C GLU A 157 10.16 22.20 12.25
N PRO A 158 10.36 22.82 13.42
CA PRO A 158 9.28 23.17 14.33
C PRO A 158 8.12 23.90 13.63
N GLY A 159 6.90 23.44 13.86
CA GLY A 159 5.66 23.96 13.26
C GLY A 159 5.36 23.46 11.84
N THR A 160 6.23 22.66 11.24
CA THR A 160 6.01 22.13 9.88
C THR A 160 5.31 20.77 9.88
N ARG A 161 4.81 20.38 8.71
CA ARG A 161 4.05 19.14 8.47
C ARG A 161 4.48 18.52 7.14
N ILE A 162 4.45 17.19 7.08
CA ILE A 162 4.46 16.43 5.83
C ILE A 162 3.22 15.55 5.75
N ASP A 163 2.67 15.46 4.55
CA ASP A 163 1.55 14.61 4.19
C ASP A 163 1.96 13.67 3.08
N GLY A 164 1.41 12.46 3.08
CA GLY A 164 1.58 11.54 1.97
C GLY A 164 1.09 10.15 2.29
N LYS A 165 1.18 9.29 1.29
CA LYS A 165 0.83 7.89 1.42
C LYS A 165 2.02 7.07 1.90
N ILE A 166 1.72 6.03 2.66
CA ILE A 166 2.68 4.97 2.98
C ILE A 166 2.11 3.64 2.53
N TYR A 167 3.00 2.79 2.01
CA TYR A 167 2.66 1.54 1.36
C TYR A 167 3.25 0.40 2.17
N PHE A 168 2.45 -0.61 2.45
CA PHE A 168 2.92 -1.85 3.07
C PHE A 168 2.60 -3.01 2.13
N PRO A 169 3.42 -4.08 2.10
CA PRO A 169 3.05 -5.31 1.43
C PRO A 169 1.64 -5.75 1.86
N ARG A 170 0.82 -6.17 0.91
CA ARG A 170 -0.56 -6.58 1.19
C ARG A 170 -0.57 -7.77 2.17
N PHE A 171 -1.27 -7.58 3.27
CA PHE A 171 -1.60 -8.63 4.23
C PHE A 171 -3.12 -8.81 4.31
N GLU A 172 -3.59 -10.05 4.12
CA GLU A 172 -5.02 -10.37 4.02
C GLU A 172 -5.61 -10.97 5.32
N LYS A 173 -4.73 -11.41 6.24
CA LYS A 173 -5.12 -12.02 7.50
C LYS A 173 -5.93 -11.02 8.34
N PRO A 174 -7.18 -11.34 8.73
CA PRO A 174 -7.92 -10.49 9.66
C PRO A 174 -7.20 -10.46 11.01
N ALA A 175 -6.75 -9.28 11.42
CA ALA A 175 -6.10 -9.06 12.69
C ALA A 175 -6.23 -7.59 13.13
N THR A 176 -5.85 -7.33 14.38
CA THR A 176 -5.59 -5.97 14.83
C THR A 176 -4.14 -5.65 14.51
N TYR A 177 -3.90 -4.57 13.79
CA TYR A 177 -2.57 -4.12 13.38
C TYR A 177 -2.23 -2.81 14.09
N ILE A 178 -0.99 -2.66 14.53
CA ILE A 178 -0.50 -1.43 15.16
C ILE A 178 0.52 -0.80 14.22
N LEU A 179 0.15 0.36 13.68
CA LEU A 179 1.06 1.22 12.94
C LEU A 179 1.98 1.89 13.96
N GLN A 180 3.29 1.70 13.77
CA GLN A 180 4.30 2.21 14.67
C GLN A 180 5.26 3.12 13.90
N LEU A 181 5.40 4.35 14.38
CA LEU A 181 6.36 5.33 13.86
C LEU A 181 7.38 5.66 14.95
N PRO A 182 8.68 5.40 14.72
CA PRO A 182 9.72 5.75 15.68
C PRO A 182 9.91 7.25 15.77
N ILE A 183 9.87 7.76 17.00
CA ILE A 183 10.15 9.15 17.34
C ILE A 183 11.21 9.10 18.44
N ASP A 184 12.47 9.23 18.04
CA ASP A 184 13.65 9.00 18.88
C ASP A 184 13.61 7.62 19.56
N GLU A 185 13.60 7.58 20.89
CA GLU A 185 13.53 6.35 21.70
C GLU A 185 12.09 5.86 21.96
N LYS A 186 11.10 6.58 21.47
CA LYS A 186 9.68 6.31 21.66
C LYS A 186 9.01 5.99 20.32
N PHE A 187 7.74 5.62 20.40
CA PHE A 187 6.96 5.31 19.22
C PHE A 187 5.57 5.90 19.32
N ALA A 188 5.14 6.61 18.29
CA ALA A 188 3.72 6.85 18.05
C ALA A 188 3.08 5.54 17.59
N LYS A 189 1.92 5.21 18.15
CA LYS A 189 1.22 3.93 17.93
C LYS A 189 -0.23 4.18 17.59
N ILE A 190 -0.63 3.81 16.37
CA ILE A 190 -2.02 3.90 15.91
C ILE A 190 -2.52 2.49 15.63
N THR A 191 -3.57 2.09 16.34
CA THR A 191 -4.12 0.74 16.22
C THR A 191 -5.27 0.73 15.20
N PHE A 192 -5.32 -0.30 14.37
CA PHE A 192 -6.36 -0.53 13.36
C PHE A 192 -6.90 -1.96 13.46
N ASN A 193 -8.22 -2.12 13.38
CA ASN A 193 -8.87 -3.41 13.20
C ASN A 193 -9.08 -3.66 11.71
N GLN A 194 -8.51 -4.75 11.18
CA GLN A 194 -8.74 -5.17 9.81
C GLN A 194 -9.99 -6.06 9.72
N LEU A 195 -10.86 -5.72 8.79
CA LEU A 195 -12.00 -6.51 8.34
C LEU A 195 -11.70 -7.01 6.93
N THR A 196 -11.78 -8.32 6.73
CA THR A 196 -11.63 -8.96 5.42
C THR A 196 -12.97 -9.56 5.02
N PHE A 197 -13.51 -9.11 3.89
CA PHE A 197 -14.75 -9.61 3.32
C PHE A 197 -14.41 -10.56 2.19
N LEU A 198 -14.69 -11.85 2.40
CA LEU A 198 -14.62 -12.84 1.34
C LEU A 198 -15.86 -12.69 0.44
N PRO A 199 -15.70 -12.83 -0.88
CA PRO A 199 -16.81 -12.71 -1.82
C PRO A 199 -17.74 -13.93 -1.86
#